data_AF-A0A3B8LD21-F1
#
_entry.id   AF-A0A3B8LD21-F1
#
_cell.length_a   1.000
_cell.length_b   1.000
_cell.length_c   1.000
_cell.angle_alpha   90.00
_cell.angle_beta   90.00
_cell.angle_gamma   90.00
#
_symmetry.space_group_name_H-M   'P 1'
#
loop_
_entity.id
_entity.type
_entity.pdbx_description
1 polymer ?
#
loop_
_entity_poly.entity_id
_entity_poly.type
_entity_poly.pdbx_seq_one_letter_code
_entity_poly.pdbx_strand_id
1 'polypeptide(L)'
;MLNITGQGTAHTCDGVSRRDFLQVGTLGAAGVSLAELERARAEGKTRPEGDRRSVIMIFNLGAPSQFETFDPKPEAPSEIRGPFKPIPVAGGGFSISEILPRHAEHGDKFSVVRS
;
A
#
# COMPACT_ATOMS: atom_id res chain seq x y z
N MET A 1 -4.97 16.99 -5.26
CA MET A 1 -6.32 17.21 -5.81
C MET A 1 -6.22 18.44 -6.70
N LEU A 2 -6.44 18.30 -8.00
CA LEU A 2 -6.38 19.40 -8.97
C LEU A 2 -7.74 20.10 -8.99
N ASN A 3 -7.79 21.39 -8.65
CA ASN A 3 -9.02 22.18 -8.73
C ASN A 3 -8.98 23.10 -9.95
N ILE A 4 -9.98 22.93 -10.81
CA ILE A 4 -10.23 23.77 -11.97
C ILE A 4 -11.35 24.72 -11.58
N THR A 5 -11.05 26.02 -11.48
CA THR A 5 -12.04 27.06 -11.17
C THR A 5 -12.48 27.78 -12.44
N GLY A 6 -13.80 27.91 -12.63
CA GLY A 6 -14.43 28.70 -13.70
C GLY A 6 -14.44 30.20 -13.39
N GLN A 7 -15.11 31.00 -14.23
CA GLN A 7 -15.18 32.46 -14.06
C GLN A 7 -16.03 32.87 -12.85
N GLY A 8 -15.38 32.89 -11.69
CA GLY A 8 -15.86 33.50 -10.45
C GLY A 8 -14.67 33.83 -9.57
N THR A 9 -14.64 35.03 -8.99
CA THR A 9 -13.57 35.46 -8.07
C THR A 9 -13.96 35.06 -6.64
N ALA A 10 -13.13 34.24 -6.01
CA ALA A 10 -13.21 33.97 -4.57
C ALA A 10 -12.09 34.74 -3.85
N HIS A 11 -12.46 35.60 -2.90
CA HIS A 11 -11.52 36.19 -1.95
C HIS A 11 -11.51 35.31 -0.69
N THR A 12 -10.47 34.51 -0.52
CA THR A 12 -10.21 33.81 0.75
C THR A 12 -9.27 34.66 1.60
N CYS A 13 -9.53 34.75 2.90
CA CYS A 13 -8.76 35.56 3.85
C CYS A 13 -7.41 34.94 4.25
N ASP A 14 -6.96 33.88 3.57
CA ASP A 14 -5.91 32.98 4.06
C ASP A 14 -4.49 33.29 3.54
N GLY A 15 -4.35 34.31 2.69
CA GLY A 15 -3.07 34.71 2.10
C GLY A 15 -2.43 33.65 1.19
N VAL A 16 -1.19 33.87 0.76
CA VAL A 16 -0.41 32.87 0.01
C VAL A 16 0.33 32.00 1.02
N SER A 17 -0.05 30.73 1.11
CA SER A 17 0.62 29.77 1.98
C SER A 17 1.81 29.09 1.29
N ARG A 18 2.74 28.54 2.07
CA ARG A 18 3.82 27.67 1.56
C ARG A 18 3.28 26.50 0.71
N ARG A 19 2.08 26.01 1.04
CA ARG A 19 1.44 24.91 0.31
C ARG A 19 0.97 25.35 -1.07
N ASP A 20 0.47 26.58 -1.21
CA ASP A 20 0.04 27.12 -2.50
C ASP A 20 1.24 27.32 -3.44
N PHE A 21 2.37 27.81 -2.91
CA PHE A 21 3.62 27.90 -3.67
C PHE A 21 4.13 26.53 -4.13
N LEU A 22 4.14 25.53 -3.24
CA LEU A 22 4.54 24.16 -3.61
C LEU A 22 3.56 23.55 -4.62
N GLN A 23 2.27 23.80 -4.49
CA GLN A 23 1.25 23.26 -5.40
C GLN A 23 1.35 23.88 -6.79
N VAL A 24 1.48 25.21 -6.89
CA VAL A 24 1.62 25.90 -8.19
C VAL A 24 3.01 25.68 -8.79
N GLY A 25 4.07 25.69 -7.97
CA GLY A 25 5.44 25.43 -8.41
C GLY A 25 5.64 24.01 -8.94
N THR A 26 4.99 23.02 -8.31
CA THR A 26 5.01 21.63 -8.80
C THR A 26 4.22 21.46 -10.09
N LEU A 27 3.14 22.23 -10.33
CA LEU A 27 2.45 22.24 -11.62
C LEU A 27 3.33 22.75 -12.76
N GLY A 28 4.17 23.76 -12.51
CA GLY A 28 5.16 24.23 -13.49
C GLY A 28 6.23 23.18 -13.80
N ALA A 29 6.82 22.57 -12.77
CA ALA A 29 7.84 21.53 -12.93
C ALA A 29 7.29 20.23 -13.55
N ALA A 30 6.09 19.80 -13.16
CA ALA A 30 5.45 18.60 -13.69
C ALA A 30 4.78 18.82 -15.05
N GLY A 31 4.33 20.03 -15.36
CA GLY A 31 3.77 20.39 -16.66
C GLY A 31 4.84 20.41 -17.77
N VAL A 32 6.05 20.87 -17.45
CA VAL A 32 7.21 20.81 -18.37
C VAL A 32 7.61 19.35 -18.63
N SER A 33 7.62 18.51 -17.61
CA SER A 33 7.98 17.10 -17.76
C SER A 33 6.90 16.24 -18.43
N LEU A 34 5.63 16.64 -18.40
CA LEU A 34 4.56 15.90 -19.06
C LEU A 34 4.68 15.96 -20.59
N ALA A 35 4.99 17.13 -21.17
CA ALA A 35 5.18 17.26 -22.62
C ALA A 35 6.40 16.45 -23.11
N GLU A 36 7.48 16.43 -22.33
CA GLU A 36 8.67 15.62 -22.60
C GLU A 36 8.37 14.12 -22.45
N LEU A 37 7.57 13.73 -21.46
CA LEU A 37 7.10 12.36 -21.28
C LEU A 37 6.25 11.90 -22.46
N GLU A 38 5.29 12.72 -22.92
CA GLU A 38 4.44 12.37 -24.07
C GLU A 38 5.24 12.31 -25.38
N ARG A 39 6.26 13.18 -25.57
CA ARG A 39 7.23 13.03 -26.67
C ARG A 39 8.03 11.75 -26.57
N ALA A 40 8.54 11.40 -25.39
CA ALA A 40 9.25 10.16 -25.17
C ALA A 40 8.35 8.93 -25.41
N ARG A 41 7.04 9.00 -25.10
CA ARG A 41 6.06 7.96 -25.45
C ARG A 41 5.89 7.83 -26.96
N ALA A 42 5.69 8.95 -27.66
CA ALA A 42 5.53 8.97 -29.12
C ALA A 42 6.78 8.46 -29.86
N GLU A 43 7.97 8.72 -29.31
CA GLU A 43 9.25 8.23 -29.84
C GLU A 43 9.57 6.78 -29.42
N GLY A 44 8.68 6.10 -28.69
CA GLY A 44 8.91 4.74 -28.19
C GLY A 44 10.06 4.62 -27.18
N LYS A 45 10.52 5.75 -26.62
CA LYS A 45 11.60 5.84 -25.63
C LYS A 45 11.11 5.58 -24.19
N THR A 46 9.80 5.47 -23.99
CA THR A 46 9.22 4.95 -22.75
C THR A 46 9.05 3.44 -22.86
N ARG A 47 9.31 2.70 -21.77
CA ARG A 47 9.06 1.25 -21.73
C ARG A 47 7.62 0.95 -22.18
N PRO A 48 7.41 -0.04 -23.06
CA PRO A 48 6.07 -0.46 -23.49
C PRO A 48 5.32 -0.96 -22.26
N GLU A 49 4.14 -0.39 -22.01
CA GLU A 49 3.23 -0.64 -20.88
C GLU A 49 3.92 -0.73 -19.50
N GLY A 50 3.76 0.32 -18.71
CA GLY A 50 4.18 0.35 -17.31
C GLY A 50 3.80 -0.93 -16.57
N ASP A 51 4.72 -1.38 -15.73
CA ASP A 51 4.63 -2.55 -14.86
C ASP A 51 3.18 -3.00 -14.60
N ARG A 52 2.72 -4.08 -15.26
CA ARG A 52 1.35 -4.62 -15.15
C ARG A 52 1.08 -5.28 -13.78
N ARG A 53 1.82 -4.90 -12.75
CA ARG A 53 1.61 -5.34 -11.38
C ARG A 53 0.44 -4.57 -10.80
N SER A 54 -0.67 -5.27 -10.63
CA SER A 54 -1.78 -4.80 -9.82
C SER A 54 -1.57 -5.27 -8.38
N VAL A 55 -1.76 -4.35 -7.42
CA VAL A 55 -1.68 -4.65 -5.98
C VAL A 55 -3.08 -4.51 -5.40
N ILE A 56 -3.54 -5.55 -4.70
CA ILE A 56 -4.74 -5.47 -3.88
C ILE A 56 -4.28 -5.21 -2.44
N MET A 57 -4.60 -4.03 -1.91
CA MET A 57 -4.33 -3.71 -0.52
C MET A 57 -5.57 -4.03 0.33
N ILE A 58 -5.45 -5.04 1.17
CA ILE A 58 -6.46 -5.35 2.18
C ILE A 58 -6.00 -4.70 3.48
N PHE A 59 -6.66 -3.61 3.88
CA PHE A 59 -6.39 -2.92 5.12
C PHE A 59 -7.48 -3.23 6.15
N ASN A 60 -7.17 -4.11 7.09
CA ASN A 60 -8.09 -4.52 8.15
C ASN A 60 -7.98 -3.51 9.32
N LEU A 61 -8.68 -2.38 9.26
CA LEU A 61 -8.71 -1.43 10.38
C LEU A 61 -9.42 -2.08 11.57
N GLY A 62 -8.72 -2.28 12.69
CA GLY A 62 -9.25 -3.05 13.84
C GLY A 62 -9.27 -4.57 13.60
N ALA A 63 -8.36 -5.08 12.75
CA ALA A 63 -8.20 -6.47 12.33
C ALA A 63 -8.20 -7.52 13.44
N PRO A 64 -8.36 -8.82 13.07
CA PRO A 64 -7.94 -9.92 13.93
C PRO A 64 -6.49 -9.75 14.44
N SER A 65 -6.25 -10.17 15.68
CA SER A 65 -4.94 -10.08 16.32
C SER A 65 -3.87 -10.85 15.52
N GLN A 66 -2.62 -10.38 15.57
CA GLN A 66 -1.50 -11.16 15.01
C GLN A 66 -1.37 -12.54 15.68
N PHE A 67 -1.68 -12.62 16.99
CA PHE A 67 -1.66 -13.87 17.75
C PHE A 67 -2.76 -14.85 17.34
N GLU A 68 -3.80 -14.36 16.67
CA GLU A 68 -4.89 -15.19 16.17
C GLU A 68 -4.70 -15.55 14.69
N THR A 69 -3.74 -14.94 13.99
CA THR A 69 -3.56 -15.05 12.55
C THR A 69 -2.17 -15.59 12.18
N PHE A 70 -1.21 -14.70 11.91
CA PHE A 70 0.07 -15.06 11.28
C PHE A 70 1.22 -15.26 12.28
N ASP A 71 1.03 -14.97 13.56
CA ASP A 71 2.08 -15.09 14.58
C ASP A 71 1.51 -15.58 15.94
N PRO A 72 1.09 -16.86 16.06
CA PRO A 72 0.35 -17.36 17.22
C PRO A 72 1.14 -17.45 18.54
N LYS A 73 2.43 -17.07 18.55
CA LYS A 73 3.32 -17.09 19.74
C LYS A 73 3.14 -18.35 20.62
N PRO A 74 3.38 -19.56 20.09
CA PRO A 74 3.08 -20.79 20.81
C PRO A 74 3.83 -20.93 22.14
N GLU A 75 5.02 -20.36 22.24
CA GLU A 75 5.85 -20.40 23.45
C GLU A 75 5.49 -19.32 24.49
N ALA A 76 4.58 -18.40 24.17
CA ALA A 76 4.14 -17.39 25.12
C ALA A 76 3.14 -17.97 26.14
N PRO A 77 3.06 -17.38 27.35
CA PRO A 77 2.03 -17.72 28.34
C PRO A 77 0.61 -17.68 27.77
N SER A 78 -0.29 -18.47 28.35
CA SER A 78 -1.69 -18.58 27.93
C SER A 78 -2.45 -17.26 27.91
N GLU A 79 -2.04 -16.32 28.75
CA GLU A 79 -2.64 -14.99 28.88
C GLU A 79 -2.17 -14.05 27.76
N ILE A 80 -1.09 -14.40 27.05
CA ILE A 80 -0.47 -13.59 26.00
C ILE A 80 -0.78 -14.16 24.61
N ARG A 81 -0.69 -15.48 24.43
CA ARG A 81 -1.00 -16.11 23.13
C ARG A 81 -2.51 -16.19 22.90
N GLY A 82 -2.91 -16.20 21.63
CA GLY A 82 -4.31 -16.36 21.24
C GLY A 82 -4.88 -17.75 21.60
N PRO A 83 -6.22 -17.94 21.55
CA PRO A 83 -6.86 -19.20 21.92
C PRO A 83 -6.68 -20.31 20.87
N PHE A 84 -6.17 -19.97 19.68
CA PHE A 84 -6.05 -20.87 18.54
C PHE A 84 -4.70 -21.57 18.51
N LYS A 85 -4.68 -22.80 17.97
CA LYS A 85 -3.47 -23.60 17.85
C LYS A 85 -2.64 -23.19 16.63
N PRO A 86 -1.31 -23.23 16.73
CA PRO A 86 -0.45 -23.12 15.56
C PRO A 86 -0.58 -24.37 14.67
N ILE A 87 -0.58 -24.16 13.36
CA ILE A 87 -0.44 -25.19 12.33
C ILE A 87 0.77 -24.88 11.45
N PRO A 88 1.52 -25.90 11.01
CA PRO A 88 2.66 -25.70 10.12
C PRO A 88 2.19 -25.24 8.73
N VAL A 89 2.97 -24.39 8.08
CA VAL A 89 2.71 -23.98 6.69
C VAL A 89 3.42 -24.89 5.68
N ALA A 90 2.84 -25.06 4.49
CA ALA A 90 3.46 -25.72 3.36
C ALA A 90 4.77 -25.00 2.98
N GLY A 91 5.81 -25.77 2.64
CA GLY A 91 7.16 -25.24 2.42
C GLY A 91 7.99 -25.06 3.70
N GLY A 92 7.37 -25.15 4.89
CA GLY A 92 8.06 -25.06 6.18
C GLY A 92 8.53 -23.64 6.53
N GLY A 93 9.17 -23.49 7.70
CA GLY A 93 9.83 -22.24 8.11
C GLY A 93 9.05 -21.35 9.08
N PHE A 94 7.73 -21.53 9.23
CA PHE A 94 6.93 -20.87 10.27
C PHE A 94 5.62 -21.61 10.53
N SER A 95 4.82 -21.10 11.46
CA SER A 95 3.49 -21.61 11.78
C SER A 95 2.50 -20.45 11.86
N ILE A 96 1.26 -20.70 11.48
CA ILE A 96 0.15 -19.74 11.54
C ILE A 96 -1.02 -20.37 12.30
N SER A 97 -2.06 -19.60 12.60
CA SER A 97 -3.25 -20.09 13.31
C SER A 97 -4.06 -21.11 12.52
N GLU A 98 -4.65 -22.08 13.21
CA GLU A 98 -5.55 -23.10 12.65
C GLU A 98 -6.78 -22.53 11.94
N ILE A 99 -7.13 -21.26 12.20
CA ILE A 99 -8.24 -20.57 11.52
C ILE A 99 -7.92 -20.17 10.07
N LEU A 100 -6.65 -20.30 9.64
CA LEU A 100 -6.19 -19.96 8.29
C LEU A 100 -5.70 -21.19 7.50
N PRO A 101 -6.48 -22.30 7.40
CA PRO A 101 -6.00 -23.56 6.83
C PRO A 101 -5.56 -23.42 5.36
N ARG A 102 -6.30 -22.64 4.56
CA ARG A 102 -5.94 -22.38 3.16
C ARG A 102 -4.68 -21.53 3.00
N HIS A 103 -4.36 -20.67 3.97
CA HIS A 103 -3.09 -19.95 3.95
C HIS A 103 -1.95 -20.92 4.29
N ALA A 104 -2.16 -21.84 5.23
CA ALA A 104 -1.15 -22.85 5.54
C ALA A 104 -0.83 -23.72 4.32
N GLU A 105 -1.84 -24.11 3.53
CA GLU A 105 -1.67 -24.83 2.25
C GLU A 105 -0.90 -24.03 1.18
N HIS A 106 -0.85 -22.71 1.29
CA HIS A 106 -0.19 -21.81 0.34
C HIS A 106 1.03 -21.10 0.93
N GLY A 107 1.65 -21.68 1.96
CA GLY A 107 2.83 -21.13 2.63
C GLY A 107 4.02 -20.84 1.69
N ASP A 108 4.08 -21.53 0.56
CA ASP A 108 5.08 -21.36 -0.49
C ASP A 108 4.83 -20.16 -1.42
N LYS A 109 3.67 -19.48 -1.29
CA LYS A 109 3.22 -18.39 -2.19
C LYS A 109 3.20 -17.01 -1.54
N PHE A 110 3.53 -16.91 -0.26
CA PHE A 110 3.60 -15.62 0.43
C PHE A 110 4.73 -15.57 1.43
N SER A 111 5.02 -14.36 1.90
CA SER A 111 5.96 -14.13 2.99
C SER A 111 5.29 -13.29 4.06
N VAL A 112 5.57 -13.61 5.32
CA VAL A 112 5.12 -12.83 6.47
C VAL A 112 6.21 -11.84 6.84
N VAL A 113 5.86 -10.56 6.84
CA VAL A 113 6.76 -9.49 7.29
C VAL A 113 6.43 -9.17 8.75
N ARG A 114 7.41 -9.29 9.64
CA ARG A 114 7.31 -9.05 11.09
C ARG A 114 8.45 -8.15 11.55
N SER A 115 8.21 -7.32 12.57
CA SER A 115 9.20 -6.42 13.22
C SER A 115 9.61 -6.92 14.58
#